data_AF-A0A8J7XIJ3-F1
#
_entry.id   AF-A0A8J7XIJ3-F1
#
_cell.length_a   1.000
_cell.length_b   1.000
_cell.length_c   1.000
_cell.angle_alpha   90.00
_cell.angle_beta   90.00
_cell.angle_gamma   90.00
#
_symmetry.space_group_name_H-M   'P 1'
#
loop_
_entity.id
_entity.type
_entity.pdbx_description
1 polymer ?
#
loop_
_entity_poly.entity_id
_entity_poly.type
_entity_poly.pdbx_seq_one_letter_code
_entity_poly.pdbx_strand_id
1 'polypeptide(L)'
;YAKPGATTWLYMTEGPSGTPEEPAFISWPYGDSITWSFGIHPAEDRIHWIEVGPWWELIFYNICTYTINGDMLTFEEAVSKRSVKTKFSYYRDSASMFHGIVNFVSRFGANTLEAESILREGNDVKTEGEIAYIEGRYDEAEDIMDEAIGMINEAMDEARRAKDTALLWIYISEWMVTSAVALISGTILWWLMVRRELYREVATTQLRPR
;
A
#
# COMPACT_ATOMS: atom_id res chain seq x y z
N TYR A 1 12.17 -33.31 -11.39
CA TYR A 1 13.40 -34.00 -11.86
C TYR A 1 13.85 -33.48 -13.21
N ALA A 2 15.15 -33.18 -13.37
CA ALA A 2 15.71 -32.69 -14.63
C ALA A 2 15.73 -33.80 -15.70
N LYS A 3 15.40 -33.45 -16.95
CA LYS A 3 15.51 -34.38 -18.09
C LYS A 3 17.00 -34.66 -18.42
N PRO A 4 17.34 -35.85 -18.95
CA PRO A 4 18.69 -36.10 -19.46
C PRO A 4 19.08 -35.08 -20.53
N GLY A 5 20.26 -34.46 -20.39
CA GLY A 5 20.73 -33.39 -21.27
C GLY A 5 20.23 -31.98 -20.92
N ALA A 6 19.50 -31.83 -19.82
CA ALA A 6 19.16 -30.51 -19.28
C ALA A 6 20.32 -29.90 -18.49
N THR A 7 20.55 -28.61 -18.67
CA THR A 7 21.43 -27.79 -17.83
C THR A 7 20.62 -27.31 -16.63
N THR A 8 21.14 -27.53 -15.42
CA THR A 8 20.56 -26.97 -14.20
C THR A 8 21.30 -25.70 -13.82
N TRP A 9 20.55 -24.63 -13.61
CA TRP A 9 21.07 -23.29 -13.34
C TRP A 9 20.91 -22.87 -11.89
N LEU A 10 19.81 -23.32 -11.26
CA LEU A 10 19.52 -23.01 -9.87
C LEU A 10 18.94 -24.24 -9.17
N TYR A 11 19.41 -24.47 -7.96
CA TYR A 11 18.86 -25.45 -7.04
C TYR A 11 18.06 -24.73 -5.96
N MET A 12 16.87 -25.23 -5.66
CA MET A 12 16.16 -24.83 -4.46
C MET A 12 16.83 -25.55 -3.29
N THR A 13 17.30 -24.81 -2.31
CA THR A 13 17.72 -25.36 -1.01
C THR A 13 16.58 -25.17 -0.02
N GLU A 14 16.39 -26.12 0.90
CA GLU A 14 15.34 -26.07 1.94
C GLU A 14 13.90 -26.23 1.40
N GLY A 15 13.73 -27.10 0.40
CA GLY A 15 12.41 -27.48 -0.10
C GLY A 15 11.54 -28.25 0.92
N PRO A 16 10.25 -28.53 0.57
CA PRO A 16 9.33 -29.29 1.41
C PRO A 16 9.89 -30.65 1.88
N SER A 17 9.37 -31.16 3.00
CA SER A 17 9.79 -32.47 3.53
C SER A 17 9.56 -33.58 2.48
N GLY A 18 10.66 -34.15 1.95
CA GLY A 18 10.66 -35.16 0.90
C GLY A 18 11.38 -34.71 -0.39
N THR A 19 11.53 -33.41 -0.59
CA THR A 19 12.24 -32.79 -1.74
C THR A 19 13.08 -31.60 -1.28
N PRO A 20 14.06 -31.80 -0.36
CA PRO A 20 14.81 -30.71 0.27
C PRO A 20 15.71 -29.96 -0.71
N GLU A 21 16.13 -30.63 -1.78
CA GLU A 21 16.93 -30.05 -2.85
C GLU A 21 16.39 -30.52 -4.20
N GLU A 22 15.86 -29.60 -4.99
CA GLU A 22 15.39 -29.89 -6.35
C GLU A 22 15.88 -28.83 -7.34
N PRO A 23 16.09 -29.20 -8.62
CA PRO A 23 16.33 -28.24 -9.68
C PRO A 23 15.18 -27.25 -9.77
N ALA A 24 15.42 -26.01 -9.35
CA ALA A 24 14.46 -24.92 -9.41
C ALA A 24 14.38 -24.32 -10.81
N PHE A 25 15.51 -24.35 -11.51
CA PHE A 25 15.61 -23.73 -12.82
C PHE A 25 16.50 -24.55 -13.75
N ILE A 26 15.91 -25.02 -14.85
CA ILE A 26 16.57 -25.90 -15.81
C ILE A 26 16.30 -25.40 -17.24
N SER A 27 17.25 -25.67 -18.14
CA SER A 27 17.08 -25.47 -19.57
C SER A 27 17.48 -26.72 -20.35
N TRP A 28 16.90 -26.93 -21.53
CA TRP A 28 17.35 -27.96 -22.46
C TRP A 28 17.09 -27.55 -23.90
N PRO A 29 17.92 -28.00 -24.86
CA PRO A 29 17.66 -27.77 -26.28
C PRO A 29 16.39 -28.52 -26.73
N TYR A 30 15.56 -27.84 -27.52
CA TYR A 30 14.36 -28.42 -28.14
C TYR A 30 14.26 -27.93 -29.58
N GLY A 31 14.62 -28.79 -30.54
CA GLY A 31 14.79 -28.39 -31.93
C GLY A 31 15.88 -27.34 -32.06
N ASP A 32 15.58 -26.26 -32.79
CA ASP A 32 16.47 -25.09 -32.97
C ASP A 32 16.34 -24.04 -31.86
N SER A 33 15.67 -24.39 -30.75
CA SER A 33 15.38 -23.47 -29.64
C SER A 33 15.89 -23.99 -28.30
N ILE A 34 16.03 -23.09 -27.33
CA ILE A 34 16.24 -23.45 -25.92
C ILE A 34 14.91 -23.38 -25.17
N THR A 35 14.54 -24.46 -24.50
CA THR A 35 13.39 -24.48 -23.60
C THR A 35 13.87 -24.19 -22.19
N TRP A 36 13.17 -23.29 -21.51
CA TRP A 36 13.37 -22.98 -20.10
C TRP A 36 12.21 -23.53 -19.30
N SER A 37 12.51 -24.12 -18.13
CA SER A 37 11.49 -24.59 -17.21
C SER A 37 11.83 -24.16 -15.79
N PHE A 38 10.82 -23.59 -15.16
CA PHE A 38 10.84 -23.17 -13.77
C PHE A 38 10.13 -24.25 -12.96
N GLY A 39 10.86 -24.89 -12.05
CA GLY A 39 10.31 -25.85 -11.09
C GLY A 39 9.53 -25.19 -9.95
N ILE A 40 9.57 -23.86 -9.89
CA ILE A 40 8.89 -23.07 -8.87
C ILE A 40 7.95 -22.09 -9.58
N HIS A 41 6.65 -22.11 -9.25
CA HIS A 41 5.66 -21.21 -9.84
C HIS A 41 5.49 -19.96 -8.96
N PRO A 42 5.63 -18.72 -9.48
CA PRO A 42 5.62 -17.47 -8.72
C PRO A 42 4.25 -17.08 -8.09
N ALA A 43 3.22 -17.92 -8.23
CA ALA A 43 1.87 -17.65 -7.73
C ALA A 43 1.41 -18.58 -6.60
N GLU A 44 2.31 -19.38 -6.01
CA GLU A 44 1.96 -20.14 -4.81
C GLU A 44 2.34 -19.35 -3.55
N ASP A 45 1.43 -19.23 -2.59
CA ASP A 45 1.60 -18.60 -1.26
C ASP A 45 2.61 -19.35 -0.36
N ARG A 46 3.78 -19.68 -0.91
CA ARG A 46 4.83 -20.39 -0.19
C ARG A 46 5.81 -19.39 0.39
N ILE A 47 6.23 -19.65 1.63
CA ILE A 47 7.19 -18.83 2.38
C ILE A 47 8.47 -18.54 1.58
N HIS A 48 8.96 -19.51 0.79
CA HIS A 48 10.16 -19.32 -0.04
C HIS A 48 10.02 -18.20 -1.09
N TRP A 49 8.82 -17.92 -1.59
CA TRP A 49 8.61 -16.81 -2.53
C TRP A 49 8.50 -15.45 -1.86
N ILE A 50 8.11 -15.41 -0.60
CA ILE A 50 8.12 -14.17 0.18
C ILE A 50 9.58 -13.68 0.34
N GLU A 51 10.52 -14.61 0.49
CA GLU A 51 11.94 -14.29 0.69
C GLU A 51 12.72 -14.15 -0.63
N VAL A 52 12.48 -15.02 -1.62
CA VAL A 52 13.24 -15.07 -2.88
C VAL A 52 12.52 -14.34 -4.03
N GLY A 53 11.20 -14.14 -3.93
CA GLY A 53 10.39 -13.45 -4.93
C GLY A 53 10.91 -12.07 -5.32
N PRO A 54 11.47 -11.24 -4.42
CA PRO A 54 12.02 -9.96 -4.82
C PRO A 54 13.16 -10.03 -5.87
N TRP A 55 13.79 -11.20 -6.06
CA TRP A 55 14.86 -11.42 -7.03
C TRP A 55 14.41 -12.13 -8.32
N TRP A 56 13.20 -12.71 -8.34
CA TRP A 56 12.77 -13.58 -9.43
C TRP A 56 12.74 -12.85 -10.78
N GLU A 57 12.32 -11.58 -10.77
CA GLU A 57 12.21 -10.75 -11.97
C GLU A 57 13.58 -10.48 -12.61
N LEU A 58 14.62 -10.35 -11.79
CA LEU A 58 15.99 -10.09 -12.23
C LEU A 58 16.63 -11.35 -12.80
N ILE A 59 16.37 -12.50 -12.16
CA ILE A 59 16.74 -13.80 -12.68
C ILE A 59 16.06 -14.03 -14.04
N PHE A 60 14.75 -13.78 -14.13
CA PHE A 60 13.99 -13.89 -15.38
C PHE A 60 14.54 -12.96 -16.47
N TYR A 61 14.86 -11.72 -16.11
CA TYR A 61 15.48 -10.77 -17.03
C TYR A 61 16.81 -11.32 -17.59
N ASN A 62 17.71 -11.80 -16.73
CA ASN A 62 18.99 -12.37 -17.16
C ASN A 62 18.82 -13.60 -18.07
N ILE A 63 17.78 -14.41 -17.84
CA ILE A 63 17.44 -15.55 -18.69
C ILE A 63 17.03 -15.09 -20.09
N CYS A 64 16.14 -14.09 -20.17
CA CYS A 64 15.73 -13.52 -21.43
C CYS A 64 16.94 -12.96 -22.19
N THR A 65 17.81 -12.23 -21.50
CA THR A 65 19.00 -11.63 -22.10
C THR A 65 20.01 -12.68 -22.54
N TYR A 66 20.28 -13.71 -21.72
CA TYR A 66 21.13 -14.84 -22.09
C TYR A 66 20.60 -15.59 -23.32
N THR A 67 19.28 -15.78 -23.41
CA THR A 67 18.64 -16.49 -24.54
C THR A 67 18.85 -15.79 -25.88
N ILE A 68 18.92 -14.46 -25.87
CA ILE A 68 19.17 -13.66 -27.07
C ILE A 68 20.68 -13.35 -27.28
N ASN A 69 21.57 -14.01 -26.52
CA ASN A 69 23.01 -13.74 -26.48
C ASN A 69 23.36 -12.28 -26.16
N GLY A 70 22.57 -11.63 -25.32
CA GLY A 70 22.87 -10.31 -24.77
C GLY A 70 23.67 -10.37 -23.47
N ASP A 71 24.12 -9.21 -23.02
CA ASP A 71 24.85 -9.06 -21.76
C ASP A 71 23.91 -9.22 -20.57
N MET A 72 24.21 -10.20 -19.70
CA MET A 72 23.46 -10.40 -18.46
C MET A 72 23.78 -9.29 -17.46
N LEU A 73 22.81 -8.93 -16.62
CA LEU A 73 23.04 -8.02 -15.49
C LEU A 73 24.08 -8.63 -14.56
N THR A 74 25.05 -7.80 -14.20
CA THR A 74 25.92 -8.06 -13.05
C THR A 74 25.11 -8.03 -11.75
N PHE A 75 25.68 -8.59 -10.68
CA PHE A 75 25.03 -8.57 -9.37
C PHE A 75 24.81 -7.13 -8.87
N GLU A 76 25.75 -6.23 -9.11
CA GLU A 76 25.67 -4.82 -8.73
C GLU A 76 24.53 -4.11 -9.46
N GLU A 77 24.44 -4.24 -10.79
CA GLU A 77 23.33 -3.67 -11.57
C GLU A 77 21.98 -4.25 -11.15
N ALA A 78 21.93 -5.54 -10.81
CA ALA A 78 20.72 -6.19 -10.32
C ALA A 78 20.27 -5.59 -8.97
N VAL A 79 21.21 -5.29 -8.07
CA VAL A 79 20.95 -4.61 -6.80
C VAL A 79 20.45 -3.19 -7.04
N SER A 80 21.12 -2.39 -7.86
CA SER A 80 20.69 -1.00 -8.16
C SER A 80 19.31 -0.97 -8.81
N LYS A 81 19.07 -1.83 -9.81
CA LYS A 81 17.76 -1.97 -10.45
C LYS A 81 16.66 -2.29 -9.44
N ARG A 82 16.94 -3.19 -8.48
CA ARG A 82 16.00 -3.51 -7.41
C ARG A 82 15.74 -2.32 -6.49
N SER A 83 16.79 -1.61 -6.07
CA SER A 83 16.68 -0.42 -5.22
C SER A 83 15.69 0.58 -5.81
N VAL A 84 15.89 0.94 -7.08
CA VAL A 84 15.01 1.87 -7.80
C VAL A 84 13.58 1.33 -7.91
N LYS A 85 13.38 0.04 -8.21
CA LYS A 85 12.04 -0.57 -8.24
C LYS A 85 11.31 -0.50 -6.91
N THR A 86 12.03 -0.66 -5.80
CA THR A 86 11.46 -0.52 -4.45
C THR A 86 11.01 0.92 -4.23
N LYS A 87 11.79 1.92 -4.67
CA LYS A 87 11.40 3.34 -4.61
C LYS A 87 10.15 3.65 -5.45
N PHE A 88 10.06 3.13 -6.69
CA PHE A 88 8.83 3.27 -7.50
C PHE A 88 7.60 2.67 -6.81
N SER A 89 7.75 1.49 -6.21
CA SER A 89 6.66 0.84 -5.48
C SER A 89 6.22 1.68 -4.29
N TYR A 90 7.16 2.17 -3.48
CA TYR A 90 6.88 3.06 -2.36
C TYR A 90 6.17 4.34 -2.81
N TYR A 91 6.64 4.97 -3.88
CA TYR A 91 6.03 6.19 -4.42
C TYR A 91 4.58 5.94 -4.85
N ARG A 92 4.33 4.85 -5.60
CA ARG A 92 2.99 4.47 -6.04
C ARG A 92 2.05 4.23 -4.86
N ASP A 93 2.51 3.49 -3.86
CA ASP A 93 1.70 3.14 -2.69
C ASP A 93 1.39 4.39 -1.85
N SER A 94 2.38 5.28 -1.70
CA SER A 94 2.21 6.59 -1.05
C SER A 94 1.23 7.50 -1.79
N ALA A 95 1.32 7.58 -3.12
CA ALA A 95 0.39 8.35 -3.96
C ALA A 95 -1.05 7.81 -3.85
N SER A 96 -1.22 6.47 -3.79
CA SER A 96 -2.52 5.86 -3.55
C SER A 96 -3.10 6.27 -2.18
N MET A 97 -2.28 6.22 -1.13
CA MET A 97 -2.69 6.66 0.20
C MET A 97 -3.04 8.15 0.23
N PHE A 98 -2.23 8.99 -0.41
CA PHE A 98 -2.48 10.42 -0.58
C PHE A 98 -3.86 10.68 -1.19
N HIS A 99 -4.18 10.02 -2.32
CA HIS A 99 -5.48 10.18 -2.96
C HIS A 99 -6.63 9.73 -2.05
N GLY A 100 -6.41 8.70 -1.21
CA GLY A 100 -7.37 8.31 -0.18
C GLY A 100 -7.65 9.44 0.82
N ILE A 101 -6.60 10.10 1.32
CA ILE A 101 -6.74 11.22 2.26
C ILE A 101 -7.41 12.41 1.60
N VAL A 102 -6.95 12.83 0.42
CA VAL A 102 -7.52 13.94 -0.34
C VAL A 102 -9.01 13.72 -0.60
N ASN A 103 -9.38 12.55 -1.16
CA ASN A 103 -10.78 12.23 -1.42
C ASN A 103 -11.65 12.23 -0.15
N PHE A 104 -11.09 11.84 1.00
CA PHE A 104 -11.79 11.93 2.28
C PHE A 104 -12.03 13.40 2.65
N VAL A 105 -11.01 14.25 2.65
CA VAL A 105 -11.11 15.64 3.13
C VAL A 105 -11.86 16.55 2.17
N SER A 106 -11.78 16.33 0.86
CA SER A 106 -12.53 17.12 -0.14
C SER A 106 -14.04 16.95 0.02
N ARG A 107 -14.52 15.80 0.52
CA ARG A 107 -15.95 15.60 0.84
C ARG A 107 -16.44 16.50 1.98
N PHE A 108 -15.53 16.99 2.82
CA PHE A 108 -15.80 17.95 3.88
C PHE A 108 -15.49 19.40 3.48
N GLY A 109 -15.15 19.63 2.20
CA GLY A 109 -14.87 20.97 1.67
C GLY A 109 -13.50 21.53 2.04
N ALA A 110 -12.55 20.69 2.47
CA ALA A 110 -11.18 21.14 2.71
C ALA A 110 -10.48 21.52 1.40
N ASN A 111 -9.62 22.54 1.45
CA ASN A 111 -8.80 22.93 0.30
C ASN A 111 -7.56 22.02 0.21
N THR A 112 -7.45 21.25 -0.87
CA THR A 112 -6.33 20.32 -1.14
C THR A 112 -5.44 20.76 -2.29
N LEU A 113 -5.65 21.95 -2.84
CA LEU A 113 -4.98 22.42 -4.06
C LEU A 113 -3.45 22.43 -3.94
N GLU A 114 -2.93 22.85 -2.79
CA GLU A 114 -1.48 22.90 -2.55
C GLU A 114 -0.87 21.48 -2.52
N ALA A 115 -1.49 20.58 -1.75
CA ALA A 115 -1.09 19.18 -1.67
C ALA A 115 -1.12 18.49 -3.05
N GLU A 116 -2.15 18.75 -3.85
CA GLU A 116 -2.28 18.22 -5.21
C GLU A 116 -1.25 18.81 -6.18
N SER A 117 -0.88 20.09 -6.03
CA SER A 117 0.16 20.71 -6.85
C SER A 117 1.52 20.07 -6.60
N ILE A 118 1.89 19.86 -5.34
CA ILE A 118 3.16 19.21 -4.96
C ILE A 118 3.21 17.78 -5.50
N LEU A 119 2.11 17.02 -5.38
CA LEU A 119 2.04 15.67 -5.95
C LEU A 119 2.22 15.68 -7.48
N ARG A 120 1.63 16.66 -8.17
CA ARG A 120 1.77 16.76 -9.62
C ARG A 120 3.23 16.99 -10.01
N GLU A 121 3.92 17.90 -9.34
CA GLU A 121 5.34 18.14 -9.58
C GLU A 121 6.18 16.88 -9.26
N GLY A 122 5.87 16.19 -8.16
CA GLY A 122 6.49 14.91 -7.84
C GLY A 122 6.27 13.83 -8.92
N ASN A 123 5.11 13.81 -9.59
CA ASN A 123 4.84 12.88 -10.69
C ASN A 123 5.67 13.20 -11.94
N ASP A 124 5.94 14.48 -12.19
CA ASP A 124 6.80 14.91 -13.29
C ASP A 124 8.23 14.42 -13.03
N VAL A 125 8.77 14.65 -11.82
CA VAL A 125 10.09 14.14 -11.39
C VAL A 125 10.15 12.60 -11.44
N LYS A 126 9.11 11.92 -10.95
CA LYS A 126 8.99 10.45 -11.02
C LYS A 126 9.08 9.94 -12.46
N THR A 127 8.54 10.69 -13.43
CA THR A 127 8.58 10.33 -14.85
C THR A 127 10.00 10.43 -15.40
N GLU A 128 10.79 11.43 -14.98
CA GLU A 128 12.22 11.52 -15.32
C GLU A 128 12.99 10.32 -14.78
N GLY A 129 12.69 9.90 -13.54
CA GLY A 129 13.27 8.70 -12.94
C GLY A 129 12.93 7.42 -13.71
N GLU A 130 11.70 7.30 -14.23
CA GLU A 130 11.29 6.17 -15.09
C GLU A 130 12.09 6.13 -16.40
N ILE A 131 12.36 7.28 -17.00
CA ILE A 131 13.18 7.38 -18.21
C ILE A 131 14.61 6.92 -17.92
N ALA A 132 15.24 7.46 -16.88
CA ALA A 132 16.60 7.06 -16.48
C ALA A 132 16.69 5.55 -16.18
N TYR A 133 15.68 4.99 -15.51
CA TYR A 133 15.59 3.56 -15.22
C TYR A 133 15.49 2.69 -16.49
N ILE A 134 14.66 3.09 -17.46
CA ILE A 134 14.50 2.38 -18.75
C ILE A 134 15.81 2.42 -19.54
N GLU A 135 16.55 3.52 -19.45
CA GLU A 135 17.84 3.70 -20.13
C GLU A 135 19.02 3.05 -19.37
N GLY A 136 18.75 2.34 -18.27
CA GLY A 136 19.75 1.61 -17.50
C GLY A 136 20.64 2.48 -16.60
N ARG A 137 20.32 3.77 -16.46
CA ARG A 137 21.03 4.70 -15.57
C ARG A 137 20.45 4.61 -14.16
N TYR A 138 20.71 3.49 -13.48
CA TYR A 138 20.07 3.18 -12.20
C TYR A 138 20.47 4.13 -11.08
N ASP A 139 21.72 4.57 -11.00
CA ASP A 139 22.16 5.50 -9.95
C ASP A 139 21.46 6.86 -10.09
N GLU A 140 21.35 7.37 -11.33
CA GLU A 140 20.61 8.60 -11.62
C GLU A 140 19.12 8.45 -11.33
N ALA A 141 18.52 7.32 -11.74
CA ALA A 141 17.13 7.01 -11.43
C ALA A 141 16.89 6.91 -9.91
N GLU A 142 17.89 6.45 -9.16
CA GLU A 142 17.82 6.34 -7.72
C GLU A 142 17.76 7.72 -7.04
N ASP A 143 18.64 8.64 -7.47
CA ASP A 143 18.68 10.02 -6.97
C ASP A 143 17.40 10.78 -7.32
N ILE A 144 16.92 10.68 -8.57
CA ILE A 144 15.67 11.32 -9.01
C ILE A 144 14.48 10.77 -8.21
N MET A 145 14.46 9.47 -7.93
CA MET A 145 13.38 8.88 -7.16
C MET A 145 13.41 9.26 -5.69
N ASP A 146 14.57 9.55 -5.10
CA ASP A 146 14.63 10.12 -3.74
C ASP A 146 14.02 11.52 -3.69
N GLU A 147 14.25 12.34 -4.71
CA GLU A 147 13.60 13.65 -4.85
C GLU A 147 12.08 13.51 -4.97
N ALA A 148 11.60 12.66 -5.88
CA ALA A 148 10.17 12.39 -6.04
C ALA A 148 9.55 11.87 -4.72
N ILE A 149 10.25 10.99 -4.00
CA ILE A 149 9.81 10.50 -2.68
C ILE A 149 9.73 11.64 -1.65
N GLY A 150 10.67 12.58 -1.66
CA GLY A 150 10.60 13.79 -0.87
C GLY A 150 9.30 14.58 -1.12
N MET A 151 8.97 14.79 -2.39
CA MET A 151 7.78 15.56 -2.80
C MET A 151 6.46 14.87 -2.41
N ILE A 152 6.32 13.55 -2.60
CA ILE A 152 5.11 12.84 -2.15
C ILE A 152 4.95 12.87 -0.63
N ASN A 153 6.06 12.81 0.13
CA ASN A 153 6.00 12.94 1.59
C ASN A 153 5.55 14.35 2.01
N GLU A 154 6.03 15.39 1.34
CA GLU A 154 5.59 16.77 1.56
C GLU A 154 4.10 16.95 1.22
N ALA A 155 3.66 16.45 0.06
CA ALA A 155 2.25 16.44 -0.33
C ALA A 155 1.37 15.70 0.70
N MET A 156 1.84 14.56 1.21
CA MET A 156 1.15 13.82 2.27
C MET A 156 1.02 14.61 3.56
N ASP A 157 2.04 15.38 3.95
CA ASP A 157 1.98 16.21 5.14
C ASP A 157 0.99 17.36 4.99
N GLU A 158 0.89 17.96 3.81
CA GLU A 158 -0.14 18.96 3.53
C GLU A 158 -1.56 18.35 3.55
N ALA A 159 -1.74 17.17 2.92
CA ALA A 159 -3.00 16.45 2.98
C ALA A 159 -3.39 16.06 4.42
N ARG A 160 -2.42 15.75 5.28
CA ARG A 160 -2.66 15.48 6.72
C ARG A 160 -3.14 16.72 7.47
N ARG A 161 -2.58 17.90 7.21
CA ARG A 161 -3.05 19.16 7.81
C ARG A 161 -4.49 19.47 7.43
N ALA A 162 -4.83 19.28 6.15
CA ALA A 162 -6.21 19.40 5.67
C ALA A 162 -7.14 18.40 6.38
N LYS A 163 -6.68 17.16 6.57
CA LYS A 163 -7.43 16.12 7.28
C LYS A 163 -7.67 16.46 8.74
N ASP A 164 -6.67 16.95 9.46
CA ASP A 164 -6.82 17.30 10.87
C ASP A 164 -7.81 18.46 11.05
N THR A 165 -7.79 19.42 10.13
CA THR A 165 -8.78 20.52 10.09
C THR A 165 -10.20 20.00 9.82
N ALA A 166 -10.37 19.07 8.87
CA ALA A 166 -11.67 18.47 8.59
C ALA A 166 -12.21 17.67 9.79
N LEU A 167 -11.36 16.88 10.44
CA LEU A 167 -11.73 16.08 11.62
C LEU A 167 -12.14 16.98 12.81
N LEU A 168 -11.49 18.13 12.98
CA LEU A 168 -11.88 19.11 14.00
C LEU A 168 -13.31 19.62 13.77
N TRP A 169 -13.67 19.95 12.52
CA TRP A 169 -15.02 20.41 12.20
C TRP A 169 -16.09 19.34 12.38
N ILE A 170 -15.77 18.09 12.03
CA ILE A 170 -16.65 16.94 12.29
C ILE A 170 -16.91 16.83 13.80
N TYR A 171 -15.84 16.85 14.60
CA TYR A 171 -15.93 16.77 16.05
C TYR A 171 -16.80 17.90 16.63
N ILE A 172 -16.56 19.16 16.23
CA ILE A 172 -17.37 20.30 16.69
C ILE A 172 -18.84 20.11 16.32
N SER A 173 -19.14 19.66 15.09
CA SER A 173 -20.52 19.43 14.65
C SER A 173 -21.22 18.34 15.49
N GLU A 174 -20.51 17.27 15.81
CA GLU A 174 -21.03 16.18 16.64
C GLU A 174 -21.33 16.67 18.07
N TRP A 175 -20.43 17.46 18.66
CA TRP A 175 -20.65 18.07 19.98
C TRP A 175 -21.84 19.02 20.00
N MET A 176 -22.02 19.82 18.95
CA MET A 176 -23.16 20.72 18.84
C MET A 176 -24.49 19.95 18.71
N VAL A 177 -24.52 18.90 17.89
CA VAL A 177 -25.72 18.06 17.70
C VAL A 177 -26.06 17.30 18.99
N THR A 178 -25.08 16.67 19.63
CA THR A 178 -25.29 15.94 20.90
C THR A 178 -25.75 16.87 22.02
N SER A 179 -25.17 18.07 22.13
CA SER A 179 -25.59 19.08 23.09
C SER A 179 -27.00 19.60 22.81
N ALA A 180 -27.36 19.84 21.55
CA ALA A 180 -28.70 20.27 21.17
C ALA A 180 -29.76 19.20 21.53
N VAL A 181 -29.49 17.94 21.23
CA VAL A 181 -30.38 16.82 21.59
C VAL A 181 -30.53 16.69 23.11
N ALA A 182 -29.44 16.84 23.87
CA ALA A 182 -29.47 16.83 25.34
C ALA A 182 -30.30 17.99 25.91
N LEU A 183 -30.14 19.21 25.39
CA LEU A 183 -30.91 20.38 25.83
C LEU A 183 -32.39 20.25 25.47
N ILE A 184 -32.72 19.78 24.27
CA ILE A 184 -34.11 19.57 23.82
C ILE A 184 -34.78 18.51 24.70
N SER A 185 -34.15 17.36 24.91
CA SER A 185 -34.70 16.30 25.76
C SER A 185 -34.86 16.76 27.21
N GLY A 186 -33.88 17.47 27.77
CA GLY A 186 -33.95 18.08 29.09
C GLY A 186 -35.09 19.10 29.21
N THR A 187 -35.28 19.95 28.18
CA THR A 187 -36.35 20.95 28.15
C THR A 187 -37.73 20.29 28.05
N ILE A 188 -37.88 19.26 27.21
CA ILE A 188 -39.13 18.49 27.08
C ILE A 188 -39.45 17.80 28.42
N LEU A 189 -38.47 17.17 29.05
CA LEU A 189 -38.63 16.51 30.35
C LEU A 189 -39.04 17.53 31.42
N TRP A 190 -38.33 18.65 31.53
CA TRP A 190 -38.66 19.73 32.46
C TRP A 190 -40.07 20.28 32.21
N TRP A 191 -40.43 20.53 30.95
CA TRP A 191 -41.76 21.01 30.59
C TRP A 191 -42.85 20.01 30.99
N LEU A 192 -42.61 18.71 30.81
CA LEU A 192 -43.51 17.64 31.26
C LEU A 192 -43.60 17.54 32.79
N MET A 193 -42.50 17.74 33.53
CA MET A 193 -42.50 17.65 34.99
C MET A 193 -43.10 18.88 35.66
N VAL A 194 -42.81 20.08 35.16
CA VAL A 194 -43.18 21.35 35.81
C VAL A 194 -44.52 21.89 35.34
N ARG A 195 -44.83 21.78 34.04
CA ARG A 195 -46.06 22.38 33.47
C ARG A 195 -47.25 21.43 33.45
N ARG A 196 -47.04 20.13 33.60
CA ARG A 196 -48.11 19.14 33.69
C ARG A 196 -48.20 18.64 35.13
N GLU A 197 -49.34 18.86 35.78
CA GLU A 197 -49.81 18.17 37.02
C GLU A 197 -50.01 16.64 36.80
N LEU A 198 -49.21 16.00 35.95
CA LEU A 198 -49.29 14.56 35.66
C LEU A 198 -48.46 13.72 36.62
N TYR A 199 -47.74 14.34 37.56
CA TYR A 199 -47.45 13.70 38.84
C TYR A 199 -48.75 13.65 39.64
N ARG A 200 -49.69 12.83 39.17
CA ARG A 200 -50.79 12.36 39.98
C ARG A 200 -50.13 11.59 41.12
N GLU A 201 -50.26 12.09 42.35
CA GLU A 201 -49.70 11.47 43.53
C GLU A 201 -49.97 9.96 43.47
N VAL A 202 -48.90 9.16 43.49
CA VAL A 202 -49.02 7.71 43.54
C VAL A 202 -49.73 7.43 44.86
N ALA A 203 -50.96 6.90 44.78
CA ALA A 203 -51.80 6.62 45.93
C ALA A 203 -50.96 5.96 47.02
N THR A 204 -50.82 6.64 48.16
CA THR A 204 -50.02 6.15 49.28
C THR A 204 -50.56 4.78 49.69
N THR A 205 -49.69 3.77 49.66
CA THR A 205 -50.06 2.42 50.06
C THR A 205 -50.33 2.45 51.56
N GLN A 206 -51.61 2.50 51.97
CA GLN A 206 -51.98 2.37 53.37
C GLN A 206 -51.60 0.97 53.86
N LEU A 207 -50.60 0.90 54.73
CA LEU A 207 -50.30 -0.27 55.54
C LEU A 207 -51.47 -0.48 56.51
N ARG A 208 -52.31 -1.47 56.20
CA ARG A 208 -53.44 -1.88 57.03
C ARG A 208 -52.93 -2.53 58.33
N PRO A 209 -53.22 -1.98 59.52
CA PRO A 209 -52.87 -2.62 60.77
C PRO A 209 -53.82 -3.80 61.04
N ARG A 210 -53.26 -4.87 61.61
CA ARG A 210 -53.99 -6.02 62.13
C ARG A 210 -54.39 -5.81 63.57
#